data_AF-A0A7S1K0Z8-F1
#
_entry.id   AF-A0A7S1K0Z8-F1
#
_cell.length_a   1.000
_cell.length_b   1.000
_cell.length_c   1.000
_cell.angle_alpha   90.00
_cell.angle_beta   90.00
_cell.angle_gamma   90.00
#
_symmetry.space_group_name_H-M   'P 1'
#
loop_
_entity.id
_entity.type
_entity.pdbx_description
1 polymer ?
#
loop_
_entity_poly.entity_id
_entity_poly.type
_entity_poly.pdbx_seq_one_letter_code
_entity_poly.pdbx_strand_id
1 'polypeptide(L)'
;PDIPPEGFTVEVQGDLQAPYRHGSERILTCTQGYSVEDESNMPAKDTLLCSNGMWTERQLSCRADCPAPERVPPAFKTMPMSQDELAAKPKHKHGDEIRVVCIQDGEEQVLKCQDGK
;
A
#
# COMPACT_ATOMS: atom_id res chain seq x y z
N PRO A 1 20.58 -5.34 -0.06
CA PRO A 1 20.01 -4.03 -0.41
C PRO A 1 19.58 -3.26 0.85
N ASP A 2 19.69 -1.93 0.80
CA ASP A 2 19.06 -1.06 1.79
C ASP A 2 17.56 -1.05 1.50
N ILE A 3 16.77 -1.65 2.39
CA ILE A 3 15.31 -1.72 2.29
C ILE A 3 14.80 -0.86 3.45
N PRO A 4 13.98 0.18 3.18
CA PRO A 4 13.40 0.97 4.26
C PRO A 4 12.71 0.05 5.26
N PRO A 5 13.00 0.18 6.56
CA PRO A 5 12.35 -0.64 7.57
C PRO A 5 10.85 -0.33 7.65
N GLU A 6 10.44 0.89 7.32
CA GLU A 6 9.02 1.25 7.20
C GLU A 6 8.37 0.68 5.94
N GLY A 7 7.19 0.09 6.12
CA GLY A 7 6.32 -0.37 5.03
C GLY A 7 6.64 -1.73 4.43
N PHE A 8 7.80 -2.33 4.74
CA PHE A 8 8.20 -3.63 4.21
C PHE A 8 8.40 -4.69 5.30
N THR A 9 7.79 -5.85 5.09
CA THR A 9 8.13 -7.08 5.80
C THR A 9 9.15 -7.83 4.94
N VAL A 10 10.29 -8.18 5.54
CA VAL A 10 11.39 -8.86 4.85
C VAL A 10 11.53 -10.27 5.39
N GLU A 11 11.23 -11.26 4.54
CA GLU A 11 11.55 -12.66 4.81
C GLU A 11 12.92 -12.97 4.21
N VAL A 12 13.84 -13.48 5.03
CA VAL A 12 15.21 -13.79 4.61
C VAL A 12 15.36 -15.28 4.37
N GLN A 13 15.88 -15.66 3.19
CA GLN A 13 16.30 -17.02 2.89
C GLN A 13 17.80 -17.00 2.54
N GLY A 14 18.63 -17.56 3.41
CA GLY A 14 20.09 -17.49 3.30
C GLY A 14 20.71 -16.64 4.40
N ASP A 15 21.63 -15.73 4.03
CA ASP A 15 22.43 -15.01 5.01
C ASP A 15 21.71 -13.79 5.61
N LEU A 16 21.71 -13.71 6.95
CA LEU A 16 21.11 -12.62 7.72
C LEU A 16 21.98 -11.36 7.79
N GLN A 17 23.28 -11.48 7.55
CA GLN A 17 24.25 -10.38 7.64
C GLN A 17 25.25 -10.44 6.49
N ALA A 18 25.83 -9.28 6.15
CA ALA A 18 26.88 -9.21 5.14
C ALA A 18 28.18 -9.90 5.65
N PRO A 19 29.01 -10.46 4.75
CA PRO A 19 28.82 -10.55 3.29
C PRO A 19 27.77 -11.61 2.89
N TYR A 20 26.91 -11.28 1.93
CA TYR A 20 25.85 -12.17 1.46
C TYR A 20 26.38 -13.15 0.40
N ARG A 21 26.08 -14.44 0.55
CA ARG A 21 26.42 -15.45 -0.46
C ARG A 21 25.60 -15.26 -1.72
N HIS A 22 26.24 -15.52 -2.86
CA HIS A 22 25.56 -15.69 -4.14
C HIS A 22 24.41 -16.70 -3.99
N GLY A 23 23.25 -16.37 -4.52
CA GLY A 23 22.04 -17.17 -4.39
C GLY A 23 21.20 -16.88 -3.14
N SER A 24 21.64 -16.00 -2.23
CA SER A 24 20.79 -15.56 -1.11
C SER A 24 19.57 -14.80 -1.63
N GLU A 25 18.43 -14.96 -0.97
CA GLU A 25 17.17 -14.34 -1.34
C GLU A 25 16.58 -13.51 -0.20
N ARG A 26 15.89 -12.43 -0.57
CA ARG A 26 15.02 -11.66 0.31
C ARG A 26 13.67 -11.51 -0.35
N ILE A 27 12.62 -11.90 0.35
CA ILE A 27 11.25 -11.76 -0.12
C ILE A 27 10.62 -10.58 0.61
N LEU A 28 10.16 -9.60 -0.15
CA LEU A 28 9.52 -8.38 0.33
C LEU A 28 8.02 -8.49 0.18
N THR A 29 7.29 -8.05 1.20
CA THR A 29 5.84 -7.82 1.15
C THR A 29 5.54 -6.50 1.85
N CYS A 30 4.40 -5.88 1.57
CA CYS A 30 3.99 -4.71 2.34
C CYS A 30 3.59 -5.14 3.75
N THR A 31 4.10 -4.42 4.76
CA THR A 31 3.72 -4.61 6.15
C THR A 31 2.27 -4.20 6.36
N GLN A 32 1.64 -4.70 7.43
CA GLN A 32 0.30 -4.28 7.83
C GLN A 32 0.19 -2.74 7.91
N GLY A 33 -0.85 -2.19 7.31
CA GLY A 33 -1.06 -0.74 7.22
C GLY A 33 -0.34 -0.08 6.04
N TYR A 34 0.22 -0.88 5.13
CA TYR A 34 0.76 -0.45 3.85
C TYR A 34 0.21 -1.33 2.74
N SER A 35 0.02 -0.73 1.57
CA SER A 35 -0.43 -1.40 0.35
C SER A 35 0.53 -1.10 -0.80
N VAL A 36 0.48 -1.95 -1.83
CA VAL A 36 1.30 -1.76 -3.04
C VAL A 36 0.95 -0.42 -3.69
N GLU A 37 1.96 0.36 -4.08
CA GLU A 37 1.77 1.70 -4.69
C GLU A 37 0.90 1.64 -5.94
N ASP A 38 1.13 0.64 -6.78
CA ASP A 38 0.35 0.38 -8.00
C ASP A 38 0.10 -1.12 -8.14
N GLU A 39 -1.05 -1.59 -7.63
CA GLU A 39 -1.45 -3.00 -7.70
C GLU A 39 -1.60 -3.52 -9.16
N SER A 40 -1.65 -2.64 -10.17
CA SER A 40 -1.76 -3.04 -11.58
C SER A 40 -0.41 -3.27 -12.25
N ASN A 41 0.63 -2.56 -11.82
CA ASN A 41 1.96 -2.59 -12.46
C ASN A 41 3.07 -3.16 -11.57
N MET A 42 2.83 -3.33 -10.26
CA MET A 42 3.81 -3.86 -9.32
C MET A 42 3.39 -5.23 -8.78
N PRO A 43 4.34 -6.11 -8.46
CA PRO A 43 4.02 -7.41 -7.90
C PRO A 43 3.60 -7.27 -6.42
N ALA A 44 2.69 -8.13 -5.95
CA ALA A 44 2.27 -8.13 -4.54
C ALA A 44 3.40 -8.55 -3.56
N LYS A 45 4.42 -9.23 -4.07
CA LYS A 45 5.64 -9.61 -3.36
C LYS A 45 6.82 -9.51 -4.30
N ASP A 46 8.00 -9.20 -3.79
CA ASP A 46 9.20 -9.02 -4.60
C ASP A 46 10.37 -9.85 -4.06
N THR A 47 10.98 -10.65 -4.93
CA THR A 47 12.11 -11.52 -4.57
C THR A 47 13.40 -10.88 -5.07
N LEU A 48 14.21 -10.40 -4.13
CA LEU A 48 15.53 -9.90 -4.41
C LEU A 48 16.54 -11.04 -4.35
N LEU A 49 17.34 -11.21 -5.39
CA LEU A 49 18.37 -12.23 -5.48
C LEU A 49 19.76 -11.59 -5.36
N CYS A 50 20.63 -12.19 -4.54
CA CYS A 50 22.03 -11.80 -4.47
C CYS A 50 22.85 -12.51 -5.56
N SER A 51 23.40 -11.76 -6.51
CA SER A 51 24.36 -12.23 -7.50
C SER A 51 25.73 -11.58 -7.24
N ASN A 52 26.68 -12.37 -6.75
CA ASN A 52 28.06 -11.96 -6.51
C ASN A 52 28.17 -10.70 -5.61
N GLY A 53 27.38 -10.66 -4.54
CA GLY A 53 27.37 -9.54 -3.58
C GLY A 53 26.47 -8.36 -3.97
N MET A 54 25.91 -8.36 -5.18
CA MET A 54 24.94 -7.36 -5.64
C MET A 54 23.52 -7.92 -5.59
N TRP A 55 22.56 -7.11 -5.18
CA TRP A 55 21.15 -7.51 -5.16
C TRP A 55 20.46 -7.05 -6.44
N THR A 56 19.48 -7.82 -6.92
CA THR A 56 18.58 -7.37 -8.00
C THR A 56 17.79 -6.12 -7.60
N GLU A 57 17.34 -5.37 -8.61
CA GLU A 57 16.53 -4.18 -8.39
C GLU A 57 15.15 -4.55 -7.82
N ARG A 58 14.73 -3.76 -6.83
CA ARG A 58 13.41 -3.86 -6.22
C ARG A 58 12.35 -3.28 -7.15
N GLN A 59 11.31 -4.07 -7.40
CA GLN A 59 10.11 -3.72 -8.17
C GLN A 59 8.93 -3.35 -7.27
N LEU A 60 8.91 -3.80 -6.01
CA LEU A 60 7.83 -3.46 -5.07
C LEU A 60 8.06 -2.10 -4.39
N SER A 61 6.99 -1.30 -4.37
CA SER A 61 6.87 -0.07 -3.59
C SER A 61 5.61 -0.17 -2.71
N CYS A 62 5.77 0.15 -1.43
CA CYS A 62 4.69 0.10 -0.44
C CYS A 62 4.39 1.51 0.06
N ARG A 63 3.11 1.86 0.13
CA ARG A 63 2.59 3.17 0.55
C ARG A 63 1.66 3.01 1.73
N ALA A 64 1.63 4.00 2.62
CA ALA A 64 0.84 3.91 3.83
C ALA A 64 -0.66 3.90 3.53
N ASP A 65 -1.39 3.05 4.25
CA ASP A 65 -2.85 2.99 4.25
C ASP A 65 -3.43 4.17 5.05
N CYS A 66 -4.49 4.77 4.51
CA CYS A 66 -5.13 5.95 5.07
C CYS A 66 -6.09 5.59 6.22
N PRO A 67 -6.26 6.48 7.21
CA PRO A 67 -7.35 6.36 8.17
C PRO A 67 -8.71 6.47 7.47
N ALA A 68 -9.79 6.14 8.19
CA ALA A 68 -11.13 6.46 7.74
C ALA A 68 -11.26 7.98 7.47
N PRO A 69 -11.81 8.39 6.32
CA PRO A 69 -12.05 9.79 6.03
C PRO A 69 -13.12 10.37 6.97
N GLU A 70 -13.14 11.70 7.11
CA GLU A 70 -14.19 12.37 7.87
C GLU A 70 -15.57 12.13 7.24
N ARG A 71 -16.61 12.10 8.08
CA ARG A 71 -17.99 11.99 7.61
C ARG A 71 -18.36 13.22 6.80
N VAL A 72 -18.89 13.00 5.60
CA VAL A 72 -19.41 14.10 4.77
C VAL A 72 -20.80 14.55 5.26
N PRO A 73 -21.23 15.79 4.98
CA PRO A 73 -22.54 16.26 5.40
C PRO A 73 -23.70 15.43 4.85
N PRO A 74 -24.91 15.46 5.46
CA PRO A 74 -26.07 14.66 5.02
C PRO A 74 -26.54 14.91 3.57
N ALA A 75 -26.15 16.02 2.96
CA ALA A 75 -26.43 16.32 1.56
C ALA A 75 -25.58 15.49 0.58
N PHE A 76 -24.61 14.72 1.07
CA PHE A 76 -23.70 13.91 0.28
C PHE A 76 -23.79 12.43 0.65
N LYS A 77 -23.52 11.57 -0.31
CA LYS A 77 -23.34 10.12 -0.13
C LYS A 77 -21.98 9.69 -0.63
N THR A 78 -21.46 8.59 -0.11
CA THR A 78 -20.18 8.02 -0.53
C THR A 78 -20.39 6.72 -1.29
N MET A 79 -19.49 6.43 -2.23
CA MET A 79 -19.46 5.18 -3.01
C MET A 79 -18.00 4.75 -3.29
N PRO A 80 -17.69 3.44 -3.41
CA PRO A 80 -18.64 2.31 -3.36
C PRO A 80 -19.14 2.00 -1.94
N MET A 81 -18.42 2.43 -0.91
CA MET A 81 -18.80 2.25 0.49
C MET A 81 -19.65 3.42 0.98
N SER A 82 -20.70 3.13 1.75
CA SER A 82 -21.47 4.12 2.52
C SER A 82 -20.62 4.76 3.63
N GLN A 83 -21.09 5.87 4.21
CA GLN A 83 -20.36 6.55 5.28
C GLN A 83 -20.12 5.66 6.51
N ASP A 84 -21.11 4.83 6.86
CA ASP A 84 -20.99 3.94 8.02
C ASP A 84 -20.00 2.81 7.75
N GLU A 85 -19.94 2.28 6.53
CA GLU A 85 -18.92 1.29 6.12
C GLU A 85 -17.51 1.90 6.10
N LEU A 86 -17.38 3.13 5.59
CA LEU A 86 -16.11 3.87 5.60
C LEU A 86 -15.60 4.11 7.02
N ALA A 87 -16.50 4.48 7.94
CA ALA A 87 -16.17 4.69 9.34
C ALA A 87 -15.87 3.37 10.07
N ALA A 88 -16.52 2.27 9.69
CA ALA A 88 -16.29 0.95 10.27
C ALA A 88 -14.96 0.32 9.84
N LYS A 89 -14.43 0.69 8.67
CA LYS A 89 -13.10 0.27 8.18
C LYS A 89 -12.04 1.30 8.63
N PRO A 90 -11.26 1.02 9.69
CA PRO A 90 -10.34 2.01 10.28
C PRO A 90 -9.14 2.35 9.39
N LYS A 91 -8.82 1.47 8.43
CA LYS A 91 -7.72 1.62 7.47
C LYS A 91 -8.20 1.31 6.07
N HIS A 92 -8.01 2.26 5.16
CA HIS A 92 -8.28 2.12 3.73
C HIS A 92 -6.97 1.98 2.98
N LYS A 93 -6.94 1.09 2.00
CA LYS A 93 -5.71 0.77 1.30
C LYS A 93 -5.22 1.99 0.54
N HIS A 94 -3.90 2.12 0.41
CA HIS A 94 -3.35 3.03 -0.59
C HIS A 94 -3.99 2.78 -1.97
N GLY A 95 -4.35 3.85 -2.66
CA GLY A 95 -5.03 3.77 -3.95
C GLY A 95 -6.54 3.53 -3.87
N ASP A 96 -7.13 3.25 -2.70
CA ASP A 96 -8.60 3.23 -2.54
C ASP A 96 -9.18 4.59 -2.97
N GLU A 97 -10.20 4.55 -3.83
CA GLU A 97 -10.91 5.72 -4.36
C GLU A 97 -12.36 5.73 -3.89
N ILE A 98 -12.75 6.81 -3.20
CA ILE A 98 -14.10 7.06 -2.70
C ILE A 98 -14.70 8.24 -3.46
N ARG A 99 -15.87 8.03 -4.08
CA ARG A 99 -16.66 9.12 -4.66
C ARG A 99 -17.57 9.71 -3.61
N VAL A 100 -17.48 11.01 -3.41
CA VAL A 100 -18.43 11.82 -2.64
C VAL A 100 -19.37 12.47 -3.64
N VAL A 101 -20.66 12.15 -3.55
CA VAL A 101 -21.66 12.57 -4.54
C VAL A 101 -22.73 13.40 -3.84
N CYS A 102 -23.03 14.59 -4.36
CA CYS A 102 -24.15 15.42 -3.93
C CYS A 102 -25.47 14.70 -4.26
N ILE A 103 -26.38 14.64 -3.30
CA ILE A 103 -27.67 13.94 -3.46
C ILE A 103 -28.62 14.74 -4.36
N GLN A 104 -28.48 16.07 -4.41
CA GLN A 104 -29.43 16.95 -5.09
C GLN A 104 -29.16 17.07 -6.60
N ASP A 105 -27.91 17.40 -6.96
CA ASP A 105 -27.50 17.67 -8.34
C ASP A 105 -26.62 16.56 -8.95
N GLY A 106 -26.11 15.64 -8.12
CA GLY A 106 -25.25 14.54 -8.57
C GLY A 106 -23.80 14.94 -8.83
N GLU A 107 -23.38 16.17 -8.50
CA GLU A 107 -21.97 16.57 -8.57
C GLU A 107 -21.11 15.65 -7.70
N GLU A 108 -19.94 15.26 -8.22
CA GLU A 108 -19.07 14.30 -7.55
C GLU A 108 -17.63 14.76 -7.44
N GLN A 109 -17.00 14.35 -6.34
CA GLN A 109 -15.58 14.49 -6.08
C GLN A 109 -14.98 13.14 -5.70
N VAL A 110 -13.77 12.86 -6.16
CA VAL A 110 -13.02 11.66 -5.79
C VAL A 110 -12.04 11.99 -4.68
N LEU A 111 -12.14 11.26 -3.57
CA LEU A 111 -11.12 11.18 -2.54
C LEU A 111 -10.29 9.92 -2.80
N LYS A 112 -8.97 10.10 -2.95
CA LYS A 112 -8.04 9.00 -3.18
C LYS A 112 -7.04 8.93 -2.03
N CYS A 113 -6.87 7.74 -1.47
CA CYS A 113 -5.83 7.52 -0.47
C CYS A 113 -4.44 7.59 -1.11
N GLN A 114 -3.63 8.57 -0.70
CA GLN A 114 -2.27 8.82 -1.16
C GLN A 114 -1.30 8.86 0.02
N ASP A 115 -0.54 7.77 0.19
CA ASP A 115 0.50 7.61 1.20
C ASP A 115 0.09 8.08 2.62
N GLY A 116 -1.03 7.52 3.11
CA GLY A 116 -1.58 7.81 4.42
C GLY A 116 -2.47 9.05 4.51
N LYS A 117 -2.76 9.74 3.39
CA LYS A 117 -3.62 10.94 3.32
C LYS A 117 -4.75 10.82 2.32
#